data_AF-A0A6A6E4A7-F1
#
_entry.id   AF-A0A6A6E4A7-F1
#
_cell.length_a   1.000
_cell.length_b   1.000
_cell.length_c   1.000
_cell.angle_alpha   90.00
_cell.angle_beta   90.00
_cell.angle_gamma   90.00
#
_symmetry.space_group_name_H-M   'P 1'
#
loop_
_entity.id
_entity.type
_entity.pdbx_description
1 polymer ?
#
loop_
_entity_poly.entity_id
_entity_poly.type
_entity_poly.pdbx_seq_one_letter_code
_entity_poly.pdbx_strand_id
1 'polypeptide(L)'
;MVILPNAARTAAYLLSPGMHGHELIVYNAGDIQPPTRKKVYKNNIEMLLEDWECGSHDLVKYQGKPIPIRLWREIFRRSHSAFWWTYTKNYSKQRLVIGIYKWYSTPDAFWADFSRRVSRKNWDDIWERLPWKGIVEKAWEKRRVIDEEAATEARARYYMDFNEVFTYREGSKTKVFLSPRKIASKYRSLCGSTMPWDNKEVEGEKA
;
A
#
# COMPACT_ATOMS: atom_id res chain seq x y z
N MET A 1 44.10 12.76 8.42
CA MET A 1 43.31 11.98 7.45
C MET A 1 42.24 11.25 8.24
N VAL A 2 41.05 11.84 8.37
CA VAL A 2 39.93 11.25 9.11
C VAL A 2 39.16 10.38 8.13
N ILE A 3 39.20 9.07 8.35
CA ILE A 3 38.38 8.11 7.63
C ILE A 3 36.95 8.30 8.15
N LEU A 4 36.08 8.94 7.36
CA LEU A 4 34.65 9.01 7.65
C LEU A 4 34.03 7.61 7.43
N PRO A 5 33.37 7.02 8.44
CA PRO A 5 32.65 5.78 8.23
C PRO A 5 31.41 6.04 7.38
N ASN A 6 31.30 5.22 6.35
CA ASN A 6 30.16 4.87 5.51
C ASN A 6 28.84 5.65 5.74
N ALA A 7 28.41 6.36 4.70
CA ALA A 7 27.22 7.20 4.62
C ALA A 7 25.94 6.61 5.25
N ALA A 8 25.64 6.99 6.49
CA ALA A 8 24.27 6.97 6.98
C ALA A 8 23.49 8.05 6.22
N ARG A 9 22.58 7.64 5.33
CA ARG A 9 21.69 8.60 4.65
C ARG A 9 20.72 9.16 5.68
N THR A 10 20.88 10.44 5.99
CA THR A 10 19.86 11.24 6.67
C THR A 10 18.61 11.28 5.80
N ALA A 11 17.47 10.95 6.39
CA ALA A 11 16.17 10.98 5.77
C ALA A 11 15.22 11.86 6.60
N ALA A 12 14.21 12.43 5.95
CA ALA A 12 13.20 13.24 6.60
C ALA A 12 11.80 12.81 6.16
N TYR A 13 10.83 12.84 7.06
CA TYR A 13 9.44 12.48 6.77
C TYR A 13 8.45 13.33 7.55
N LEU A 14 7.24 13.42 7.00
CA LEU A 14 6.10 14.10 7.61
C LEU A 14 5.18 13.06 8.26
N LEU A 15 4.87 13.27 9.54
CA LEU A 15 3.80 12.54 10.22
C LEU A 15 2.42 13.09 9.82
N SER A 16 1.43 12.19 9.73
CA SER A 16 0.03 12.52 9.43
C SER A 16 -0.66 13.20 10.63
N PRO A 17 -1.74 13.98 10.41
CA PRO A 17 -2.23 15.03 11.33
C PRO A 17 -3.04 14.52 12.54
N GLY A 18 -2.73 13.33 13.08
CA GLY A 18 -3.41 12.79 14.26
C GLY A 18 -3.15 13.57 15.56
N MET A 19 -2.13 14.45 15.58
CA MET A 19 -1.91 15.43 16.65
C MET A 19 -1.23 16.67 16.05
N HIS A 20 -1.84 17.84 16.26
CA HIS A 20 -1.31 19.20 16.12
C HIS A 20 0.08 19.36 15.43
N GLY A 21 0.08 19.60 14.11
CA GLY A 21 1.23 20.10 13.36
C GLY A 21 1.87 19.10 12.40
N HIS A 22 2.22 19.57 11.19
CA HIS A 22 3.12 18.84 10.30
C HIS A 22 4.54 18.93 10.85
N GLU A 23 4.92 18.00 11.72
CA GLU A 23 6.28 17.96 12.25
C GLU A 23 7.18 17.15 11.31
N LEU A 24 8.25 17.81 10.85
CA LEU A 24 9.29 17.16 10.07
C LEU A 24 10.19 16.38 11.03
N ILE A 25 10.18 15.05 10.92
CA ILE A 25 11.13 14.22 11.65
C ILE A 25 12.32 13.93 10.76
N VAL A 26 13.49 14.37 11.20
CA VAL A 26 14.78 14.03 10.59
C VAL A 26 15.37 12.86 11.38
N TYR A 27 15.81 11.84 10.66
CA TYR A 27 16.32 10.60 11.24
C TYR A 27 17.41 9.99 10.35
N ASN A 28 18.29 9.20 10.95
CA ASN A 28 19.05 8.24 10.15
C ASN A 28 18.26 6.94 10.10
N ALA A 29 18.10 6.38 8.90
CA ALA A 29 17.26 5.20 8.69
C ALA A 29 17.75 3.97 9.49
N GLY A 30 19.03 3.92 9.88
CA GLY A 30 19.60 2.86 10.74
C GLY A 30 19.27 3.00 12.23
N ASP A 31 18.82 4.18 12.67
CA ASP A 31 18.46 4.42 14.08
C ASP A 31 17.08 3.84 14.41
N ILE A 32 16.25 3.63 13.40
CA ILE A 32 14.89 3.10 13.55
C ILE A 32 14.96 1.58 13.44
N GLN A 33 14.75 0.90 14.56
CA GLN A 33 14.72 -0.56 14.57
C GLN A 33 13.39 -1.11 14.03
N PRO A 34 13.41 -2.23 13.27
CA PRO A 34 12.20 -2.92 12.87
C PRO A 34 11.44 -3.45 14.09
N PRO A 35 10.13 -3.71 13.97
CA PRO A 35 9.33 -4.21 15.09
C PRO A 35 9.83 -5.58 15.54
N THR A 36 10.00 -5.77 16.85
CA THR A 36 10.43 -7.05 17.43
C THR A 36 9.28 -8.06 17.53
N ARG A 37 8.03 -7.59 17.43
CA ARG A 37 6.82 -8.43 17.48
C ARG A 37 5.97 -8.23 16.24
N LYS A 38 5.41 -9.33 15.75
CA LYS A 38 4.46 -9.31 14.63
C LYS A 38 3.06 -9.02 15.17
N LYS A 39 2.47 -7.88 14.79
CA LYS A 39 1.05 -7.60 15.04
C LYS A 39 0.18 -8.33 14.01
N VAL A 40 -0.85 -9.02 14.48
CA VAL A 40 -1.81 -9.75 13.65
C VAL A 40 -3.16 -9.04 13.73
N TYR A 41 -3.60 -8.47 12.62
CA TYR A 41 -4.85 -7.70 12.56
C TYR A 41 -6.10 -8.57 12.40
N LYS A 42 -5.97 -9.84 11.98
CA LYS A 42 -7.08 -10.75 11.66
C LYS A 42 -8.07 -10.09 10.68
N ASN A 43 -9.19 -9.57 11.18
CA ASN A 43 -10.24 -8.88 10.44
C ASN A 43 -10.54 -7.48 11.03
N ASN A 44 -9.65 -6.94 11.86
CA ASN A 44 -9.73 -5.56 12.36
C ASN A 44 -8.98 -4.64 11.40
N ILE A 45 -9.68 -4.20 10.35
CA ILE A 45 -9.11 -3.35 9.29
C ILE A 45 -9.01 -1.91 9.76
N GLU A 46 -9.87 -1.49 10.67
CA GLU A 46 -9.85 -0.18 11.33
C GLU A 46 -8.55 0.03 12.11
N MET A 47 -8.15 -0.94 12.94
CA MET A 47 -6.86 -0.90 13.64
C MET A 47 -5.69 -0.98 12.67
N LEU A 48 -5.81 -1.72 11.57
CA LEU A 48 -4.78 -1.70 10.53
C LEU A 48 -4.66 -0.32 9.89
N LEU A 49 -5.78 0.36 9.65
CA LEU A 49 -5.82 1.70 9.07
C LEU A 49 -5.20 2.73 10.01
N GLU A 50 -5.52 2.65 11.30
CA GLU A 50 -4.93 3.49 12.34
C GLU A 50 -3.41 3.32 12.39
N ASP A 51 -2.91 2.08 12.51
CA ASP A 51 -1.47 1.80 12.51
C ASP A 51 -0.81 2.18 11.18
N TRP A 52 -1.56 2.13 10.07
CA TRP A 52 -1.08 2.52 8.74
C TRP A 52 -0.86 4.02 8.61
N GLU A 53 -1.75 4.83 9.17
CA GLU A 53 -1.72 6.30 9.06
C GLU A 53 -0.98 7.00 10.20
N CYS A 54 -1.20 6.52 11.43
CA CYS A 54 -0.70 7.15 12.66
C CYS A 54 0.46 6.35 13.28
N GLY A 55 0.57 5.06 12.97
CA GLY A 55 1.54 4.18 13.62
C GLY A 55 1.06 3.69 14.97
N SER A 56 1.88 2.84 15.60
CA SER A 56 1.60 2.28 16.92
C SER A 56 2.85 2.37 17.80
N HIS A 57 2.67 2.82 19.05
CA HIS A 57 3.74 2.87 20.04
C HIS A 57 4.33 1.48 20.37
N ASP A 58 3.57 0.42 20.12
CA ASP A 58 3.95 -0.96 20.39
C ASP A 58 4.69 -1.63 19.22
N LEU A 59 4.74 -0.97 18.05
CA LEU A 59 5.37 -1.53 16.85
C LEU A 59 6.74 -0.90 16.57
N VAL A 60 6.73 0.31 16.03
CA VAL A 60 7.92 1.04 15.61
C VAL A 60 7.75 2.47 16.09
N LYS A 61 8.75 2.96 16.82
CA LYS A 61 8.78 4.33 17.30
C LYS A 61 10.18 4.91 17.17
N TYR A 62 10.26 6.22 17.00
CA TYR A 62 11.50 6.98 16.98
C TYR A 62 11.32 8.21 17.86
N GLN A 63 12.25 8.45 18.78
CA GLN A 63 12.18 9.56 19.76
C GLN A 63 10.81 9.65 20.48
N GLY A 64 10.27 8.49 20.88
CA GLY A 64 8.97 8.39 21.55
C GLY A 64 7.74 8.50 20.63
N LYS A 65 7.91 8.83 19.34
CA LYS A 65 6.81 9.00 18.39
C LYS A 65 6.57 7.74 17.57
N PRO A 66 5.31 7.32 17.37
CA PRO A 66 5.00 6.15 16.58
C PRO A 66 5.28 6.40 15.09
N ILE A 67 5.69 5.35 14.39
CA ILE A 67 5.99 5.41 12.96
C ILE A 67 4.90 4.68 12.17
N PRO A 68 4.14 5.41 11.33
CA PRO A 68 3.12 4.83 10.46
C PRO A 68 3.64 3.72 9.55
N ILE A 69 2.86 2.65 9.37
CA ILE A 69 3.26 1.51 8.50
C ILE A 69 3.52 1.99 7.07
N ARG A 70 2.77 2.98 6.56
CA ARG A 70 2.96 3.54 5.20
C ARG A 70 4.39 4.00 4.89
N LEU A 71 5.19 4.32 5.92
CA LEU A 71 6.57 4.79 5.79
C LEU A 71 7.61 3.67 5.89
N TRP A 72 7.22 2.47 6.32
CA TRP A 72 8.14 1.37 6.60
C TRP A 72 8.94 0.92 5.38
N ARG A 73 8.38 1.05 4.17
CA ARG A 73 9.12 0.78 2.94
C ARG A 73 10.33 1.70 2.78
N GLU A 74 10.15 2.98 3.02
CA GLU A 74 11.20 3.99 2.82
C GLU A 74 12.28 3.86 3.88
N ILE A 75 11.88 3.57 5.11
CA ILE A 75 12.77 3.36 6.24
C ILE A 75 13.56 2.05 6.05
N PHE A 76 12.87 0.90 6.01
CA PHE A 76 13.52 -0.39 6.19
C PHE A 76 14.09 -1.02 4.93
N ARG A 77 13.67 -0.61 3.72
CA ARG A 77 14.13 -1.26 2.47
C ARG A 77 15.65 -1.29 2.34
N ARG A 78 16.33 -0.26 2.82
CA ARG A 78 17.79 -0.14 2.75
C ARG A 78 18.47 -0.39 4.10
N SER A 79 18.01 0.23 5.19
CA SER A 79 18.67 0.11 6.50
C SER A 79 18.48 -1.26 7.15
N HIS A 80 17.37 -1.95 6.86
CA HIS A 80 17.04 -3.25 7.44
C HIS A 80 16.51 -4.20 6.35
N SER A 81 17.32 -4.42 5.32
CA SER A 81 16.96 -5.18 4.11
C SER A 81 16.45 -6.59 4.40
N ALA A 82 17.04 -7.31 5.37
CA ALA A 82 16.61 -8.64 5.78
C ALA A 82 15.17 -8.64 6.33
N PHE A 83 14.84 -7.70 7.22
CA PHE A 83 13.47 -7.52 7.70
C PHE A 83 12.54 -7.19 6.53
N TRP A 84 12.91 -6.19 5.71
CA TRP A 84 12.07 -5.76 4.61
C TRP A 84 11.77 -6.89 3.61
N TRP A 85 12.76 -7.73 3.32
CA TRP A 85 12.60 -8.88 2.43
C TRP A 85 11.50 -9.84 2.92
N THR A 86 11.44 -10.09 4.23
CA THR A 86 10.40 -10.94 4.82
C THR A 86 9.05 -10.24 4.95
N TYR A 87 9.06 -8.91 5.13
CA TYR A 87 7.85 -8.13 5.39
C TYR A 87 7.15 -7.60 4.12
N THR A 88 7.86 -7.45 3.00
CA THR A 88 7.36 -6.82 1.76
C THR A 88 6.04 -7.41 1.25
N LYS A 89 5.86 -8.74 1.38
CA LYS A 89 4.62 -9.42 1.00
C LYS A 89 3.46 -9.02 1.91
N ASN A 90 3.70 -8.89 3.21
CA ASN A 90 2.68 -8.46 4.17
C ASN A 90 2.32 -6.99 3.96
N TYR A 91 3.34 -6.13 3.80
CA TYR A 91 3.17 -4.72 3.48
C TYR A 91 2.31 -4.52 2.23
N SER A 92 2.59 -5.26 1.16
CA SER A 92 1.84 -5.17 -0.10
C SER A 92 0.37 -5.55 0.06
N LYS A 93 0.06 -6.56 0.89
CA LYS A 93 -1.32 -6.96 1.23
C LYS A 93 -2.02 -5.90 2.08
N GLN A 94 -1.36 -5.37 3.10
CA GLN A 94 -1.91 -4.31 3.93
C GLN A 94 -2.21 -3.07 3.11
N ARG A 95 -1.27 -2.63 2.26
CA ARG A 95 -1.46 -1.52 1.33
C ARG A 95 -2.69 -1.71 0.44
N LEU A 96 -2.85 -2.90 -0.13
CA LEU A 96 -4.00 -3.23 -0.96
C LEU A 96 -5.31 -3.14 -0.17
N VAL A 97 -5.38 -3.80 0.98
CA VAL A 97 -6.60 -3.85 1.80
C VAL A 97 -6.98 -2.47 2.30
N ILE A 98 -6.02 -1.68 2.79
CA ILE A 98 -6.24 -0.27 3.19
C ILE A 98 -6.69 0.57 2.01
N GLY A 99 -6.09 0.38 0.84
CA GLY A 99 -6.50 1.10 -0.34
C GLY A 99 -7.95 0.81 -0.73
N ILE A 100 -8.34 -0.47 -0.75
CA ILE A 100 -9.72 -0.89 -1.02
C ILE A 100 -10.66 -0.38 0.06
N TYR A 101 -10.29 -0.48 1.34
CA TYR A 101 -11.10 0.02 2.46
C TYR A 101 -11.41 1.51 2.30
N LYS A 102 -10.40 2.33 1.96
CA LYS A 102 -10.55 3.77 1.71
C LYS A 102 -11.37 4.11 0.46
N TRP A 103 -11.57 3.16 -0.45
CA TRP A 103 -12.37 3.36 -1.66
C TRP A 103 -13.87 3.20 -1.39
N TYR A 104 -14.27 2.50 -0.33
CA TYR A 104 -15.66 2.47 0.10
C TYR A 104 -16.03 3.77 0.85
N SER A 105 -17.26 4.24 0.64
CA SER A 105 -17.74 5.48 1.27
C SER A 105 -17.89 5.36 2.79
N THR A 106 -18.16 4.17 3.30
CA THR A 106 -18.33 3.90 4.75
C THR A 106 -17.75 2.55 5.15
N PRO A 107 -17.37 2.37 6.43
CA PRO A 107 -16.98 1.07 6.97
C PRO A 107 -18.04 -0.02 6.78
N ASP A 108 -19.32 0.33 6.92
CA ASP A 108 -20.42 -0.63 6.76
C ASP A 108 -20.56 -1.11 5.32
N ALA A 109 -20.38 -0.23 4.34
CA ALA A 109 -20.39 -0.61 2.93
C ALA A 109 -19.23 -1.57 2.61
N PHE A 110 -18.05 -1.34 3.19
CA PHE A 110 -16.95 -2.29 3.11
C PHE A 110 -17.34 -3.63 3.74
N TRP A 111 -17.87 -3.64 4.97
CA TRP A 111 -18.18 -4.89 5.65
C TRP A 111 -19.36 -5.66 5.06
N ALA A 112 -20.31 -5.00 4.40
CA ALA A 112 -21.35 -5.66 3.62
C ALA A 112 -20.74 -6.54 2.52
N ASP A 113 -19.72 -6.03 1.83
CA ASP A 113 -19.00 -6.79 0.81
C ASP A 113 -18.00 -7.79 1.41
N PHE A 114 -17.36 -7.47 2.53
CA PHE A 114 -16.29 -8.28 3.13
C PHE A 114 -16.77 -9.19 4.27
N SER A 115 -18.05 -9.56 4.27
CA SER A 115 -18.64 -10.54 5.17
C SER A 115 -19.28 -11.70 4.39
N ARG A 116 -19.51 -12.82 5.08
CA ARG A 116 -20.21 -13.97 4.54
C ARG A 116 -21.29 -14.43 5.52
N ARG A 117 -22.39 -14.95 4.97
CA ARG A 117 -23.41 -15.64 5.75
C ARG A 117 -22.84 -16.96 6.23
N VAL A 118 -22.93 -17.21 7.54
CA VAL A 118 -22.53 -18.46 8.17
C VAL A 118 -23.74 -19.05 8.85
N SER A 119 -24.16 -20.22 8.38
CA SER A 119 -25.20 -21.00 9.05
C SER A 119 -24.55 -21.89 10.11
N ARG A 120 -24.97 -21.74 11.36
CA ARG A 120 -24.59 -22.65 12.45
C ARG A 120 -25.80 -23.50 12.76
N LYS A 121 -25.64 -24.83 12.81
CA LYS A 121 -26.73 -25.76 13.13
C LYS A 121 -27.47 -25.25 14.38
N ASN A 122 -28.78 -25.01 14.23
CA ASN A 122 -29.73 -24.55 15.26
C ASN A 122 -29.69 -23.06 15.64
N TRP A 123 -29.11 -22.18 14.82
CA TRP A 123 -29.13 -20.72 15.06
C TRP A 123 -29.52 -19.96 13.79
N ASP A 124 -30.00 -18.73 13.98
CA ASP A 124 -30.21 -17.78 12.89
C ASP A 124 -28.92 -17.56 12.12
N ASP A 125 -29.04 -17.31 10.81
CA ASP A 125 -27.88 -17.06 9.98
C ASP A 125 -27.21 -15.75 10.39
N ILE A 126 -25.92 -15.85 10.71
CA ILE A 126 -25.12 -14.70 11.15
C ILE A 126 -24.22 -14.25 9.99
N TRP A 127 -24.08 -12.94 9.83
CA TRP A 127 -23.08 -12.36 8.95
C TRP A 127 -21.75 -12.25 9.70
N GLU A 128 -20.75 -13.00 9.27
CA GLU A 128 -19.40 -12.94 9.82
C GLU A 128 -18.43 -12.28 8.84
N ARG A 129 -17.60 -11.38 9.35
CA ARG A 129 -16.49 -10.77 8.59
C ARG A 129 -15.55 -11.85 8.07
N LEU A 130 -15.08 -11.71 6.83
CA LEU A 130 -14.11 -12.63 6.25
C LEU A 130 -12.81 -12.67 7.07
N PRO A 131 -12.14 -13.83 7.16
CA PRO A 131 -10.79 -13.89 7.73
C PRO A 131 -9.80 -13.14 6.83
N TRP A 132 -8.65 -12.72 7.37
CA TRP A 132 -7.60 -11.97 6.64
C TRP A 132 -7.32 -12.49 5.23
N LYS A 133 -7.17 -13.80 5.07
CA LYS A 133 -6.92 -14.44 3.77
C LYS A 133 -8.05 -14.13 2.77
N GLY A 134 -9.30 -14.30 3.19
CA GLY A 134 -10.47 -14.01 2.36
C GLY A 134 -10.62 -12.52 2.07
N ILE A 135 -10.29 -11.64 3.02
CA ILE A 135 -10.23 -10.18 2.79
C ILE A 135 -9.21 -9.86 1.69
N VAL A 136 -7.99 -10.40 1.79
CA VAL A 136 -6.94 -10.15 0.80
C VAL A 136 -7.33 -10.67 -0.58
N GLU A 137 -7.89 -11.88 -0.67
CA GLU A 137 -8.34 -12.47 -1.94
C GLU A 137 -9.45 -11.63 -2.58
N LYS A 138 -10.47 -11.24 -1.81
CA LYS A 138 -11.55 -10.39 -2.32
C LYS A 138 -11.08 -8.98 -2.69
N ALA A 139 -10.12 -8.42 -1.96
CA ALA A 139 -9.51 -7.13 -2.29
C ALA A 139 -8.70 -7.18 -3.60
N TRP A 140 -7.99 -8.29 -3.87
CA TRP A 140 -7.33 -8.49 -5.16
C TRP A 140 -8.32 -8.57 -6.30
N GLU A 141 -9.41 -9.29 -6.12
CA GLU A 141 -10.44 -9.42 -7.15
C GLU A 141 -11.12 -8.09 -7.45
N LYS A 142 -11.53 -7.35 -6.41
CA LYS A 142 -12.08 -5.99 -6.57
C LYS A 142 -11.12 -5.07 -7.33
N ARG A 143 -9.84 -5.06 -6.95
CA ARG A 143 -8.83 -4.27 -7.67
C ARG A 143 -8.72 -4.71 -9.14
N ARG A 144 -8.72 -6.01 -9.40
CA ARG A 144 -8.60 -6.55 -10.76
C ARG A 144 -9.71 -6.01 -11.66
N VAL A 145 -10.95 -6.07 -11.19
CA VAL A 145 -12.12 -5.53 -11.91
C VAL A 145 -11.96 -4.02 -12.14
N ILE A 146 -11.63 -3.24 -11.11
CA ILE A 146 -11.45 -1.79 -11.21
C ILE A 146 -10.31 -1.40 -12.18
N ASP A 147 -9.21 -2.17 -12.20
CA ASP A 147 -8.09 -1.96 -13.11
C ASP A 147 -8.45 -2.41 -14.55
N GLU A 148 -9.28 -3.45 -14.74
CA GLU A 148 -9.77 -3.90 -16.05
C GLU A 148 -10.75 -2.90 -16.67
N GLU A 149 -11.69 -2.36 -15.90
CA GLU A 149 -12.64 -1.32 -16.33
C GLU A 149 -11.89 -0.07 -16.78
N ALA A 150 -10.97 0.44 -15.95
CA ALA A 150 -10.17 1.61 -16.29
C ALA A 150 -9.27 1.39 -17.50
N ALA A 151 -8.70 0.18 -17.67
CA ALA A 151 -7.91 -0.14 -18.85
C ALA A 151 -8.76 -0.22 -20.13
N THR A 152 -9.99 -0.72 -20.03
CA THR A 152 -10.95 -0.77 -21.14
C THR A 152 -11.35 0.64 -21.56
N GLU A 153 -11.68 1.50 -20.59
CA GLU A 153 -11.98 2.90 -20.84
C GLU A 153 -10.79 3.64 -21.49
N ALA A 154 -9.57 3.40 -21.00
CA ALA A 154 -8.36 3.95 -21.59
C ALA A 154 -8.18 3.55 -23.06
N ARG A 155 -8.41 2.27 -23.40
CA ARG A 155 -8.32 1.76 -24.77
C ARG A 155 -9.38 2.38 -25.69
N ALA A 156 -10.60 2.60 -25.18
CA ALA A 156 -11.66 3.25 -25.93
C ALA A 156 -11.35 4.74 -26.17
N ARG A 157 -10.94 5.46 -25.12
CA ARG A 157 -10.72 6.91 -25.16
C ARG A 157 -9.48 7.32 -25.96
N TYR A 158 -8.41 6.54 -25.86
CA TYR A 158 -7.16 6.79 -26.58
C TYR A 158 -7.00 5.87 -27.79
N TYR A 159 -8.08 5.38 -28.39
CA TYR A 159 -8.03 4.35 -29.43
C TYR A 159 -6.95 4.59 -30.51
N MET A 160 -6.85 5.83 -31.04
CA MET A 160 -5.86 6.17 -32.06
C MET A 160 -4.43 6.27 -31.51
N ASP A 161 -4.26 6.90 -30.34
CA ASP A 161 -2.94 7.23 -29.79
C ASP A 161 -2.49 6.23 -28.70
N PHE A 162 -3.20 5.11 -28.53
CA PHE A 162 -3.01 4.23 -27.38
C PHE A 162 -1.57 3.71 -27.29
N ASN A 163 -1.02 3.33 -28.44
CA ASN A 163 0.34 2.78 -28.53
C ASN A 163 1.43 3.85 -28.37
N GLU A 164 1.09 5.13 -28.35
CA GLU A 164 2.01 6.22 -28.05
C GLU A 164 1.88 6.61 -26.57
N VAL A 165 0.64 6.85 -26.14
CA VAL A 165 0.30 7.30 -24.80
C VAL A 165 0.57 6.23 -23.76
N PHE A 166 0.28 4.96 -24.01
CA PHE A 166 0.43 3.88 -23.02
C PHE A 166 1.72 3.08 -23.18
N THR A 167 2.84 3.80 -23.18
CA THR A 167 4.18 3.21 -23.30
C THR A 167 5.08 3.43 -22.08
N TYR A 168 6.15 2.64 -22.02
CA TYR A 168 7.31 2.80 -21.14
C TYR A 168 8.61 2.54 -21.91
N ARG A 169 9.72 3.05 -21.39
CA ARG A 169 11.06 2.77 -21.93
C ARG A 169 11.66 1.56 -21.23
N GLU A 170 12.17 0.61 -22.02
CA GLU A 170 12.99 -0.50 -21.54
C GLU A 170 14.32 -0.49 -22.31
N GLY A 171 15.35 0.07 -21.67
CA GLY A 171 16.62 0.38 -22.35
C GLY A 171 16.41 1.41 -23.46
N SER A 172 16.84 1.07 -24.68
CA SER A 172 16.66 1.91 -25.88
C SER A 172 15.32 1.69 -26.59
N LYS A 173 14.49 0.74 -26.14
CA LYS A 173 13.23 0.38 -26.80
C LYS A 173 12.04 0.98 -26.08
N THR A 174 11.07 1.48 -26.85
CA THR A 174 9.75 1.86 -26.35
C THR A 174 8.81 0.65 -26.44
N LYS A 175 8.13 0.32 -25.34
CA LYS A 175 7.17 -0.79 -25.28
C LYS A 175 5.81 -0.29 -24.80
N VAL A 176 4.74 -0.89 -25.32
CA VAL A 176 3.37 -0.63 -24.89
C VAL A 176 3.04 -1.43 -23.62
N PHE A 177 2.27 -0.83 -22.71
CA PHE A 177 1.77 -1.54 -21.53
C PHE A 177 0.75 -2.61 -21.93
N LEU A 178 0.99 -3.85 -21.47
CA LEU A 178 0.07 -4.96 -21.67
C LEU A 178 -0.83 -5.21 -20.46
N SER A 179 -0.33 -4.91 -19.26
CA SER A 179 -1.05 -5.18 -18.01
C SER A 179 -2.18 -4.16 -17.79
N PRO A 180 -3.43 -4.61 -17.55
CA PRO A 180 -4.54 -3.72 -17.20
C PRO A 180 -4.21 -2.80 -16.03
N ARG A 181 -3.55 -3.32 -14.99
CA ARG A 181 -3.07 -2.53 -13.84
C ARG A 181 -2.18 -1.36 -14.26
N LYS A 182 -1.20 -1.58 -15.15
CA LYS A 182 -0.29 -0.51 -15.59
C LYS A 182 -1.02 0.51 -16.47
N ILE A 183 -1.90 0.04 -17.36
CA ILE A 183 -2.74 0.89 -18.21
C ILE A 183 -3.65 1.76 -17.33
N ALA A 184 -4.38 1.17 -16.39
CA ALA A 184 -5.27 1.85 -15.47
C ALA A 184 -4.56 2.91 -14.64
N SER A 185 -3.40 2.58 -14.06
CA SER A 185 -2.60 3.54 -13.29
C SER A 185 -2.19 4.75 -14.13
N LYS A 186 -1.72 4.53 -15.37
CA LYS A 186 -1.39 5.63 -16.29
C LYS A 186 -2.62 6.41 -16.71
N TYR A 187 -3.74 5.73 -17.00
CA TYR A 187 -4.99 6.36 -17.39
C TYR A 187 -5.53 7.30 -16.32
N ARG A 188 -5.61 6.84 -15.07
CA ARG A 188 -6.02 7.66 -13.93
C ARG A 188 -5.10 8.87 -13.77
N SER A 189 -3.78 8.67 -13.87
CA SER A 189 -2.82 9.78 -13.83
C SER A 189 -3.04 10.82 -14.93
N LEU A 190 -3.39 10.40 -16.15
CA LEU A 190 -3.71 11.32 -17.25
C LEU A 190 -5.03 12.07 -17.02
N CYS A 191 -5.99 11.43 -16.36
CA CYS A 191 -7.26 12.03 -15.95
C CYS A 191 -7.14 12.90 -14.68
N GLY A 192 -5.94 13.09 -14.11
CA GLY A 192 -5.75 13.84 -12.88
C GLY A 192 -6.27 13.12 -11.62
N SER A 193 -6.50 11.82 -11.69
CA SER A 193 -6.94 10.99 -10.56
C SER A 193 -5.86 9.97 -10.16
N THR A 194 -5.97 9.41 -8.96
CA THR A 194 -5.10 8.34 -8.47
C THR A 194 -5.86 7.45 -7.51
N MET A 195 -5.60 6.14 -7.53
CA MET A 195 -6.08 5.25 -6.48
C MET A 195 -5.06 5.15 -5.34
N PRO A 196 -5.50 4.82 -4.11
CA PRO A 196 -4.59 4.59 -2.99
C PRO A 196 -3.48 3.55 -3.24
N TRP A 197 -3.68 2.66 -4.22
CA TRP A 197 -2.73 1.62 -4.63
C TRP A 197 -1.93 1.93 -5.90
N ASP A 198 -2.05 3.14 -6.46
CA ASP A 198 -1.39 3.57 -7.70
C ASP A 198 -0.04 4.27 -7.47
N ASN A 199 0.37 4.48 -6.22
CA ASN A 199 1.65 5.13 -5.92
C ASN A 199 2.83 4.43 -6.60
N LYS A 200 3.65 5.28 -7.27
CA LYS A 200 4.82 4.94 -8.08
C LYS A 200 5.63 3.82 -7.43
N GLU A 201 5.44 2.59 -7.92
CA GLU A 201 6.57 1.70 -8.05
C GLU A 201 7.53 2.45 -8.98
N VAL A 202 8.52 3.15 -8.41
CA VAL A 202 9.62 3.71 -9.18
C VAL A 202 10.19 2.52 -9.94
N GLU A 203 9.88 2.47 -11.23
CA GLU A 203 10.48 1.54 -12.18
C GLU A 203 11.98 1.86 -12.20
N GLY A 204 12.78 0.86 -11.85
CA GLY A 204 14.23 0.96 -11.78
C GLY A 204 14.76 0.14 -10.60
N GLU A 205 15.68 -0.79 -10.89
CA GLU A 205 16.26 -1.79 -10.00
C GLU A 205 15.38 -3.02 -9.76
N LYS A 206 15.23 -3.81 -10.84
CA LYS A 206 15.51 -5.25 -10.68
C LYS A 206 16.98 -5.37 -10.25
N ALA A 207 17.22 -6.02 -9.11
CA ALA A 207 18.52 -6.57 -8.77
C ALA A 207 18.88 -7.67 -9.78
#